data_AF-A0A0Q0T2Q0-F1
#
_entry.id   AF-A0A0Q0T2Q0-F1
#
_cell.length_a   1.000
_cell.length_b   1.000
_cell.length_c   1.000
_cell.angle_alpha   90.00
_cell.angle_beta   90.00
_cell.angle_gamma   90.00
#
_symmetry.space_group_name_H-M   'P 1'
#
loop_
_entity.id
_entity.type
_entity.pdbx_description
1 polymer ?
#
loop_
_entity_poly.entity_id
_entity_poly.type
_entity_poly.pdbx_seq_one_letter_code
_entity_poly.pdbx_strand_id
1 'polypeptide(L)'
;VYGERVCRGCKRFHHEGIHWNGYNEDEKRAVWLRLEQLLVQVMAAKVEVFDPQALRNQLVTRKIRFVPQQSEYCWAYQLIARGARVINQLDMYGMVLLPEFRDWELPELRDAIDREFFLLSEAHYERYIAPGFLKDVMGR
;
A
#
# COMPACT_ATOMS: atom_id res chain seq x y z
N VAL A 1 -9.63 -21.55 0.34
CA VAL A 1 -8.72 -21.34 -0.81
C VAL A 1 -7.31 -21.31 -0.27
N TYR A 2 -6.62 -22.46 -0.29
CA TYR A 2 -5.19 -22.59 -0.01
C TYR A 2 -4.47 -22.34 -1.34
N GLY A 3 -3.58 -21.35 -1.43
CA GLY A 3 -2.83 -21.09 -2.66
C GLY A 3 -2.31 -19.66 -2.86
N GLU A 4 -2.86 -18.68 -2.14
CA GLU A 4 -2.38 -17.30 -2.26
C GLU A 4 -1.11 -17.10 -1.45
N ARG A 5 -0.01 -16.82 -2.13
CA ARG A 5 1.32 -16.59 -1.54
C ARG A 5 1.42 -15.20 -0.88
N VAL A 6 0.43 -14.35 -1.12
CA VAL A 6 0.30 -12.98 -0.62
C VAL A 6 -1.06 -12.82 0.06
N CYS A 7 -1.09 -12.16 1.22
CA CYS A 7 -2.34 -11.86 1.91
C CYS A 7 -3.12 -10.74 1.19
N ARG A 8 -4.39 -10.96 0.84
CA ARG A 8 -5.24 -9.92 0.23
C ARG A 8 -5.45 -8.67 1.09
N GLY A 9 -5.33 -8.78 2.42
CA GLY A 9 -5.49 -7.65 3.34
C GLY A 9 -4.20 -6.85 3.50
N CYS A 10 -3.18 -7.44 4.13
CA CYS A 10 -1.95 -6.73 4.46
C CYS A 10 -0.88 -6.75 3.35
N LYS A 11 -1.12 -7.47 2.25
CA LYS A 11 -0.19 -7.70 1.13
C LYS A 11 1.18 -8.28 1.52
N ARG A 12 1.32 -8.76 2.76
CA ARG A 12 2.47 -9.52 3.23
C ARG A 12 2.49 -10.88 2.57
N PHE A 13 3.69 -11.43 2.42
CA PHE A 13 3.87 -12.78 1.97
C PHE A 13 3.49 -13.76 3.08
N HIS A 14 3.01 -14.93 2.70
CA HIS A 14 2.48 -15.90 3.64
C HIS A 14 3.51 -16.29 4.72
N HIS A 15 4.77 -16.50 4.32
CA HIS A 15 5.86 -16.84 5.24
C HIS A 15 6.21 -15.67 6.20
N GLU A 16 6.17 -14.42 5.73
CA GLU A 16 6.37 -13.24 6.59
C GLU A 16 5.29 -13.13 7.67
N GLY A 17 4.05 -13.53 7.33
CA GLY A 17 2.94 -13.57 8.28
C GLY A 17 3.15 -14.63 9.36
N ILE A 18 3.54 -15.84 8.97
CA ILE A 18 3.78 -16.97 9.89
C ILE A 18 4.98 -16.69 10.81
N HIS A 19 6.09 -16.20 10.25
CA HIS A 19 7.34 -16.02 10.97
C HIS A 19 7.48 -14.64 11.63
N TRP A 20 6.45 -13.81 11.59
CA TRP A 20 6.50 -12.42 12.06
C TRP A 20 7.04 -12.26 13.49
N ASN A 21 6.68 -13.17 14.40
CA ASN A 21 7.14 -13.14 15.79
C ASN A 21 8.64 -13.46 15.94
N GLY A 22 9.22 -14.17 14.98
CA GLY A 22 10.65 -14.50 14.93
C GLY A 22 11.50 -13.44 14.23
N TYR A 23 10.88 -12.47 13.54
CA TYR A 23 11.61 -11.42 12.83
C TYR A 23 12.21 -10.43 13.83
N ASN A 24 13.47 -10.08 13.59
CA ASN A 24 14.11 -8.94 14.24
C ASN A 24 13.56 -7.61 13.68
N GLU A 25 13.95 -6.50 14.28
CA GLU A 25 13.42 -5.18 13.91
C GLU A 25 13.83 -4.75 12.48
N ASP A 26 15.01 -5.16 12.02
CA ASP A 26 15.47 -4.86 10.66
C ASP A 26 14.70 -5.67 9.60
N GLU A 27 14.39 -6.94 9.89
CA GLU A 27 13.54 -7.78 9.03
C GLU A 27 12.12 -7.21 8.94
N LYS A 28 11.52 -6.83 10.07
CA LYS A 28 10.19 -6.18 10.08
C LYS A 28 10.22 -4.87 9.32
N ARG A 29 11.27 -4.06 9.49
CA ARG A 29 11.47 -2.81 8.77
C ARG A 29 11.60 -3.05 7.27
N ALA A 30 12.33 -4.08 6.84
CA ALA A 30 12.46 -4.43 5.43
C ALA A 30 11.10 -4.79 4.79
N VAL A 31 10.28 -5.59 5.49
CA VAL A 31 8.92 -5.90 5.04
C VAL A 31 8.06 -4.62 4.94
N TRP A 32 8.11 -3.75 5.94
CA TRP A 32 7.36 -2.50 5.93
C TRP A 32 7.78 -1.57 4.79
N LEU A 33 9.10 -1.38 4.60
CA LEU A 33 9.63 -0.54 3.54
C LEU A 33 9.27 -1.07 2.16
N ARG A 34 9.29 -2.39 1.95
CA ARG A 34 8.79 -3.02 0.73
C ARG A 34 7.32 -2.71 0.49
N LEU A 35 6.45 -2.93 1.49
CA LEU A 35 5.02 -2.66 1.36
C LEU A 35 4.73 -1.19 1.07
N GLU A 36 5.47 -0.28 1.72
CA GLU A 36 5.40 1.14 1.47
C GLU A 36 5.79 1.47 0.03
N GLN A 37 6.93 0.98 -0.46
CA GLN A 37 7.38 1.24 -1.84
C GLN A 37 6.36 0.77 -2.88
N LEU A 38 5.80 -0.43 -2.72
CA LEU A 38 4.80 -0.97 -3.63
C LEU A 38 3.51 -0.15 -3.61
N LEU A 39 3.06 0.27 -2.42
CA LEU A 39 1.88 1.12 -2.29
C LEU A 39 2.12 2.50 -2.92
N VAL A 40 3.27 3.13 -2.65
CA VAL A 40 3.67 4.41 -3.24
C VAL A 40 3.66 4.32 -4.75
N GLN A 41 4.20 3.25 -5.33
CA GLN A 41 4.21 3.04 -6.78
C GLN A 41 2.79 3.02 -7.37
N VAL A 42 1.86 2.29 -6.73
CA VAL A 42 0.46 2.19 -7.20
C VAL A 42 -0.27 3.53 -7.05
N MET A 43 -0.03 4.24 -5.95
CA MET A 43 -0.67 5.51 -5.61
C MET A 43 -0.18 6.65 -6.51
N ALA A 44 1.13 6.76 -6.72
CA ALA A 44 1.73 7.79 -7.57
C ALA A 44 1.27 7.67 -9.04
N ALA A 45 0.85 6.49 -9.47
CA ALA A 45 0.27 6.27 -10.80
C ALA A 45 -1.20 6.74 -10.91
N LYS A 46 -1.86 7.16 -9.82
CA LYS A 46 -3.30 7.49 -9.80
C LYS A 46 -3.62 8.84 -9.21
N VAL A 47 -2.84 9.28 -8.22
CA VAL A 47 -3.09 10.47 -7.43
C VAL A 47 -1.83 11.30 -7.41
N GLU A 48 -1.99 12.61 -7.50
CA GLU A 48 -0.95 13.58 -7.25
C GLU A 48 -1.22 14.27 -5.91
N VAL A 49 -0.23 14.28 -5.01
CA VAL A 49 -0.30 15.01 -3.74
C VAL A 49 0.45 16.33 -3.93
N PHE A 50 -0.28 17.44 -3.94
CA PHE A 50 0.30 18.78 -4.13
C PHE A 50 0.43 19.56 -2.82
N ASP A 51 -0.34 19.22 -1.78
CA ASP A 51 -0.23 19.79 -0.44
C ASP A 51 -0.23 18.68 0.64
N PRO A 52 0.96 18.14 0.97
CA PRO A 52 1.12 17.12 2.00
C PRO A 52 0.77 17.62 3.41
N GLN A 53 0.87 18.92 3.68
CA GLN A 53 0.55 19.48 4.99
C GLN A 53 -0.96 19.49 5.22
N ALA A 54 -1.75 19.90 4.21
CA ALA A 54 -3.20 19.80 4.24
C ALA A 54 -3.64 18.35 4.45
N LEU A 55 -3.05 17.40 3.70
CA LEU A 55 -3.33 15.97 3.85
C LEU A 55 -3.09 15.48 5.28
N ARG A 56 -1.93 15.81 5.85
CA ARG A 56 -1.58 15.44 7.23
C ARG A 56 -2.55 16.04 8.24
N ASN A 57 -2.91 17.32 8.09
CA ASN A 57 -3.87 17.98 8.97
C ASN A 57 -5.24 17.28 8.92
N GLN A 58 -5.68 16.87 7.74
CA GLN A 58 -6.94 16.13 7.58
C GLN A 58 -6.90 14.77 8.26
N LEU A 59 -5.78 14.04 8.17
CA LEU A 59 -5.60 12.78 8.89
C LEU A 59 -5.70 12.97 10.41
N VAL A 60 -5.06 14.01 10.95
CA VAL A 60 -5.13 14.34 12.38
C VAL A 60 -6.54 14.73 12.80
N THR A 61 -7.19 15.64 12.09
CA THR A 61 -8.56 16.11 12.37
C THR A 61 -9.56 14.95 12.37
N ARG A 62 -9.41 14.02 11.43
CA ARG A 62 -10.27 12.83 11.32
C ARG A 62 -9.86 11.68 12.24
N LYS A 63 -8.82 11.87 13.06
CA LYS A 63 -8.23 10.85 13.95
C LYS A 63 -7.88 9.55 13.22
N ILE A 64 -7.46 9.66 11.95
CA ILE A 64 -6.99 8.53 11.16
C ILE A 64 -5.56 8.22 11.60
N ARG A 65 -5.28 6.96 11.91
CA ARG A 65 -3.92 6.53 12.26
C ARG A 65 -3.02 6.58 11.04
N PHE A 66 -1.86 7.21 11.17
CA PHE A 66 -0.83 7.28 10.15
C PHE A 66 0.56 7.24 10.81
N VAL A 67 1.58 6.89 10.03
CA VAL A 67 2.98 6.89 10.47
C VAL A 67 3.66 8.14 9.89
N PRO A 68 4.15 9.09 10.71
CA PRO A 68 4.69 10.37 10.23
C PRO A 68 5.95 10.26 9.36
N GLN A 69 6.65 9.12 9.39
CA GLN A 69 7.83 8.87 8.57
C GLN A 69 7.51 8.23 7.22
N GLN A 70 6.26 7.78 7.01
CA GLN A 70 5.85 7.21 5.73
C GLN A 70 5.64 8.29 4.68
N SER A 71 5.72 7.88 3.41
CA SER A 71 5.39 8.72 2.27
C SER A 71 3.97 9.29 2.34
N GLU A 72 3.81 10.50 1.81
CA GLU A 72 2.52 11.17 1.64
C GLU A 72 1.51 10.36 0.81
N TYR A 73 1.98 9.50 -0.10
CA TYR A 73 1.11 8.58 -0.83
C TYR A 73 0.50 7.49 0.07
N CYS A 74 1.23 7.04 1.10
CA CYS A 74 0.67 6.14 2.11
C CYS A 74 -0.41 6.86 2.92
N TRP A 75 -0.20 8.14 3.25
CA TRP A 75 -1.18 8.98 3.94
C TRP A 75 -2.44 9.19 3.10
N ALA A 76 -2.27 9.49 1.81
CA ALA A 76 -3.35 9.63 0.84
C ALA A 76 -4.18 8.35 0.75
N TYR A 77 -3.50 7.19 0.66
CA TYR A 77 -4.18 5.90 0.67
C TYR A 77 -4.97 5.67 1.96
N GLN A 78 -4.41 5.95 3.15
CA GLN A 78 -5.15 5.81 4.43
C GLN A 78 -6.42 6.65 4.45
N LEU A 79 -6.33 7.88 3.93
CA LEU A 79 -7.46 8.79 3.81
C LEU A 79 -8.53 8.22 2.87
N ILE A 80 -8.17 7.73 1.68
CA ILE A 80 -9.09 7.12 0.72
C ILE A 80 -9.69 5.82 1.29
N ALA A 81 -8.87 4.92 1.84
CA ALA A 81 -9.31 3.64 2.38
C ALA A 81 -10.31 3.77 3.53
N ARG A 82 -10.22 4.85 4.33
CA ARG A 82 -11.15 5.13 5.45
C ARG A 82 -12.28 6.09 5.09
N GLY A 83 -12.04 6.98 4.14
CA GLY A 83 -12.90 8.12 3.84
C GLY A 83 -13.58 8.08 2.48
N ALA A 84 -13.33 7.09 1.62
CA ALA A 84 -13.85 7.04 0.24
C ALA A 84 -15.38 7.23 0.12
N ARG A 85 -16.15 6.89 1.16
CA ARG A 85 -17.62 7.06 1.17
C ARG A 85 -18.12 8.46 1.59
N VAL A 86 -17.24 9.28 2.15
CA VAL A 86 -17.59 10.58 2.76
C VAL A 86 -16.77 11.74 2.20
N ILE A 87 -15.75 11.45 1.38
CA ILE A 87 -14.90 12.45 0.74
C ILE A 87 -15.51 12.76 -0.63
N ASN A 88 -15.98 13.99 -0.81
CA ASN A 88 -16.55 14.45 -2.08
C ASN A 88 -15.62 15.39 -2.86
N GLN A 89 -14.56 15.92 -2.22
CA GLN A 89 -13.65 16.91 -2.80
C GLN A 89 -12.22 16.62 -2.36
N LEU A 90 -11.43 15.96 -3.21
CA LEU A 90 -10.05 15.55 -2.92
C LEU A 90 -9.09 16.74 -2.82
N ASP A 91 -9.37 17.79 -3.57
CA ASP A 91 -8.63 19.05 -3.62
C ASP A 91 -8.49 19.69 -2.23
N MET A 92 -9.55 19.62 -1.41
CA MET A 92 -9.57 20.09 -0.02
C MET A 92 -8.62 19.32 0.92
N TYR A 93 -8.13 18.15 0.48
CA TYR A 93 -7.17 17.31 1.19
C TYR A 93 -5.75 17.46 0.66
N GLY A 94 -5.51 18.38 -0.28
CA GLY A 94 -4.18 18.60 -0.85
C GLY A 94 -3.77 17.55 -1.88
N MET A 95 -4.72 16.85 -2.48
CA MET A 95 -4.45 15.85 -3.51
C MET A 95 -5.50 15.87 -4.63
N VAL A 96 -5.12 15.39 -5.80
CA VAL A 96 -5.99 15.34 -6.98
C VAL A 96 -5.80 14.03 -7.71
N LEU A 97 -6.86 13.55 -8.36
CA LEU A 97 -6.75 12.39 -9.24
C LEU A 97 -6.05 12.80 -10.53
N LEU A 98 -5.17 11.94 -11.02
CA LEU A 98 -4.56 12.12 -12.32
C LEU A 98 -5.64 12.14 -13.42
N PRO A 99 -5.38 12.78 -14.57
CA PRO A 99 -6.40 13.00 -15.61
C PRO A 99 -7.15 11.73 -16.04
N GLU A 100 -6.46 10.59 -16.07
CA GLU A 100 -7.00 9.27 -16.44
C GLU A 100 -8.07 8.75 -15.45
N PHE A 101 -8.03 9.21 -14.20
CA PHE A 101 -8.89 8.76 -13.11
C PHE A 101 -9.83 9.86 -12.61
N ARG A 102 -9.90 11.01 -13.27
CA ARG A 102 -10.65 12.17 -12.77
C ARG A 102 -12.15 11.91 -12.61
N ASP A 103 -12.71 11.08 -13.48
CA ASP A 103 -14.14 10.71 -13.47
C ASP A 103 -14.44 9.48 -12.60
N TRP A 104 -13.44 8.95 -11.89
CA TRP A 104 -13.61 7.78 -11.05
C TRP A 104 -14.17 8.16 -9.68
N GLU A 105 -15.12 7.36 -9.20
CA GLU A 105 -15.59 7.45 -7.83
C GLU A 105 -14.52 6.95 -6.86
N LEU A 106 -14.38 7.61 -5.70
CA LEU A 106 -13.36 7.24 -4.72
C LEU A 106 -13.44 5.79 -4.22
N PRO A 107 -14.62 5.19 -4.01
CA PRO A 107 -14.74 3.77 -3.71
C PRO A 107 -14.19 2.86 -4.83
N GLU A 108 -14.43 3.21 -6.10
CA GLU A 108 -13.94 2.43 -7.24
C GLU A 108 -12.42 2.56 -7.38
N LEU A 109 -11.90 3.77 -7.22
CA LEU A 109 -10.46 4.04 -7.20
C LEU A 109 -9.77 3.25 -6.09
N ARG A 110 -10.35 3.24 -4.89
CA ARG A 110 -9.84 2.46 -3.75
C ARG A 110 -9.75 0.97 -4.11
N ASP A 111 -10.81 0.40 -4.65
CA ASP A 111 -10.85 -1.03 -4.98
C ASP A 111 -9.83 -1.37 -6.08
N ALA A 112 -9.62 -0.45 -7.04
CA ALA A 112 -8.57 -0.58 -8.04
C ALA A 112 -7.16 -0.49 -7.45
N ILE A 113 -6.90 0.44 -6.54
CA ILE A 113 -5.63 0.53 -5.80
C ILE A 113 -5.39 -0.77 -5.02
N ASP A 114 -6.39 -1.27 -4.29
CA ASP A 114 -6.27 -2.48 -3.48
C ASP A 114 -5.98 -3.72 -4.34
N ARG A 115 -6.58 -3.80 -5.53
CA ARG A 115 -6.34 -4.86 -6.51
C ARG A 115 -4.94 -4.76 -7.11
N GLU A 116 -4.53 -3.59 -7.57
CA GLU A 116 -3.23 -3.40 -8.21
C GLU A 116 -2.09 -3.59 -7.22
N PHE A 117 -2.23 -3.11 -5.98
CA PHE A 117 -1.27 -3.37 -4.92
C PHE A 117 -1.13 -4.86 -4.61
N PHE A 118 -2.22 -5.63 -4.68
CA PHE A 118 -2.15 -7.09 -4.57
C PHE A 118 -1.38 -7.72 -5.72
N LEU A 119 -1.75 -7.40 -6.97
CA LEU A 119 -1.09 -7.95 -8.16
C LEU A 119 0.40 -7.61 -8.20
N LEU A 120 0.75 -6.36 -7.86
CA LEU A 120 2.14 -5.92 -7.79
C LEU A 120 2.92 -6.66 -6.71
N SER A 121 2.29 -6.92 -5.56
CA SER A 121 2.88 -7.72 -4.49
C SER A 121 3.09 -9.18 -4.89
N GLU A 122 2.15 -9.78 -5.63
CA GLU A 122 2.30 -11.13 -6.20
C GLU A 122 3.45 -11.19 -7.21
N ALA A 123 3.50 -10.26 -8.17
CA ALA A 123 4.58 -10.16 -9.13
C ALA A 123 5.94 -9.97 -8.45
N HIS A 124 6.01 -9.14 -7.40
CA HIS A 124 7.22 -8.94 -6.62
C HIS A 124 7.66 -10.23 -5.90
N TYR A 125 6.72 -11.00 -5.35
CA TYR A 125 7.01 -12.29 -4.75
C TYR A 125 7.63 -13.26 -5.77
N GLU A 126 6.99 -13.41 -6.92
CA GLU A 126 7.44 -14.34 -7.97
C GLU A 126 8.80 -13.96 -8.53
N ARG A 127 9.09 -12.66 -8.66
CA ARG A 127 10.31 -12.17 -9.27
C ARG A 127 11.52 -12.19 -8.33
N TYR A 128 11.33 -11.86 -7.05
CA TYR A 128 12.44 -11.62 -6.13
C TYR A 128 12.55 -12.63 -4.99
N ILE A 129 11.44 -13.28 -4.61
CA ILE A 129 11.39 -14.14 -3.43
C ILE A 129 11.34 -15.61 -3.81
N ALA A 130 10.46 -15.99 -4.75
CA ALA A 130 10.36 -17.37 -5.22
C ALA A 130 11.69 -17.95 -5.75
N PRO A 131 12.54 -17.20 -6.48
CA PRO A 131 13.85 -17.69 -6.92
C PRO A 131 14.83 -17.90 -5.75
N GLY A 132 14.69 -17.14 -4.67
CA GLY A 132 15.49 -17.32 -3.44
C GLY A 132 15.16 -18.64 -2.74
N PHE A 133 13.87 -18.99 -2.63
CA PHE A 133 13.44 -20.29 -2.12
C PHE A 133 13.90 -21.46 -2.99
N LEU A 134 13.89 -21.31 -4.32
CA LEU A 134 14.37 -22.36 -5.23
C LEU A 134 15.89 -22.59 -5.10
N LYS A 135 16.68 -21.53 -4.87
CA LYS A 135 18.12 -21.68 -4.61
C LYS A 135 18.44 -22.36 -3.28
N ASP A 136 17.65 -22.12 -2.24
CA ASP A 136 17.80 -22.76 -0.93
C ASP A 136 17.42 -24.26 -0.98
N VAL A 137 16.37 -24.60 -1.74
CA VAL A 137 15.89 -25.99 -1.90
C VAL A 137 16.77 -26.82 -2.85
N MET A 138 17.35 -26.21 -3.88
CA MET A 138 18.22 -26.90 -4.86
C MET A 138 19.72 -26.80 -4.49
N GLY A 139 20.06 -26.18 -3.36
CA GLY A 139 21.41 -25.95 -2.88
C GLY A 139 21.82 -26.85 -1.72
N ARG A 140 21.56 -28.16 -1.80
CA ARG A 140 22.17 -29.18 -0.95
C ARG A 140 22.84 -30.25 -1.81
#